data_AF-A0A2G9USH8-F1
#
_entry.id   AF-A0A2G9USH8-F1
#
_cell.length_a   1.000
_cell.length_b   1.000
_cell.length_c   1.000
_cell.angle_alpha   90.00
_cell.angle_beta   90.00
_cell.angle_gamma   90.00
#
_symmetry.space_group_name_H-M   'P 1'
#
loop_
_entity.id
_entity.type
_entity.pdbx_description
1 polymer ?
#
loop_
_entity_poly.entity_id
_entity_poly.type
_entity_poly.pdbx_seq_one_letter_code
_entity_poly.pdbx_strand_id
1 'polypeptide(L)'
;MAIERNVFPVDHEIGYPLWQFADRPYASNGSCIIMNVNGRLMLRRELAVREVPTPGYTVFSHLSITQADVVYTIASGPKKASCVLRIDVSKEDQEPIIDVIRTAREDSDLEALDISEPEHLEFQSDGVPVTAWFYKPKNRHFTGPAAMLPPVLLLGHGGPTAAAVNSLDLKKQFFTPEVLLCWT
;
A
#
# COMPACT_ATOMS: atom_id res chain seq x y z
N MET A 1 -38.49 -0.50 10.52
CA MET A 1 -37.33 -0.63 9.61
C MET A 1 -36.34 0.45 10.01
N ALA A 2 -35.21 0.09 10.61
CA ALA A 2 -34.10 1.02 10.72
C ALA A 2 -33.50 1.15 9.32
N ILE A 3 -33.50 2.35 8.76
CA ILE A 3 -32.81 2.61 7.50
C ILE A 3 -31.32 2.57 7.83
N GLU A 4 -30.63 1.55 7.37
CA GLU A 4 -29.18 1.44 7.51
C GLU A 4 -28.54 2.60 6.74
N ARG A 5 -27.89 3.51 7.47
CA ARG A 5 -27.18 4.66 6.91
C ARG A 5 -25.76 4.23 6.56
N ASN A 6 -25.37 4.35 5.28
CA ASN A 6 -23.96 4.26 4.90
C ASN A 6 -23.20 5.45 5.50
N VAL A 7 -22.32 5.19 6.46
CA VAL A 7 -21.53 6.21 7.15
C VAL A 7 -20.22 6.57 6.44
N PHE A 8 -19.80 5.74 5.47
CA PHE A 8 -18.56 5.92 4.72
C PHE A 8 -18.72 5.39 3.28
N PRO A 9 -19.43 6.14 2.42
CA PRO A 9 -19.50 5.81 1.01
C PRO A 9 -18.10 5.98 0.40
N VAL A 10 -17.57 4.89 -0.14
CA VAL A 10 -16.28 4.88 -0.83
C VAL A 10 -16.38 4.05 -2.10
N ASP A 11 -15.78 4.55 -3.17
CA ASP A 11 -15.70 3.87 -4.47
C ASP A 11 -14.38 3.10 -4.60
N HIS A 12 -14.07 2.32 -3.56
CA HIS A 12 -12.86 1.51 -3.47
C HIS A 12 -13.16 0.20 -2.75
N GLU A 13 -12.42 -0.84 -3.14
CA GLU A 13 -12.48 -2.15 -2.51
C GLU A 13 -11.91 -2.11 -1.07
N ILE A 14 -12.62 -2.73 -0.13
CA ILE A 14 -12.24 -2.89 1.29
C ILE A 14 -12.01 -4.39 1.59
N GLY A 15 -11.86 -5.20 0.54
CA GLY A 15 -11.69 -6.64 0.59
C GLY A 15 -10.57 -7.15 -0.30
N TYR A 16 -10.14 -8.37 -0.02
CA TYR A 16 -9.36 -9.17 -0.96
C TYR A 16 -10.16 -10.41 -1.32
N PRO A 17 -9.78 -11.16 -2.37
CA PRO A 17 -10.47 -12.38 -2.74
C PRO A 17 -10.56 -13.35 -1.55
N LEU A 18 -11.78 -13.84 -1.26
CA LEU A 18 -12.09 -14.66 -0.07
C LEU A 18 -11.33 -15.99 0.01
N TRP A 19 -10.63 -16.38 -1.06
CA TRP A 19 -9.76 -17.56 -1.08
C TRP A 19 -8.37 -17.32 -0.45
N GLN A 20 -8.00 -16.06 -0.13
CA GLN A 20 -6.87 -15.79 0.74
C GLN A 20 -7.27 -15.98 2.20
N PHE A 21 -6.76 -17.06 2.80
CA PHE A 21 -7.05 -17.37 4.19
C PHE A 21 -6.30 -16.45 5.15
N ALA A 22 -6.94 -16.17 6.29
CA ALA A 22 -6.39 -15.43 7.43
C ALA A 22 -6.03 -13.95 7.20
N ASP A 23 -6.06 -13.45 5.96
CA ASP A 23 -5.98 -12.01 5.73
C ASP A 23 -7.25 -11.32 6.23
N ARG A 24 -7.06 -10.11 6.76
CA ARG A 24 -8.11 -9.31 7.39
C ARG A 24 -8.00 -7.88 6.88
N PRO A 25 -8.90 -7.45 5.99
CA PRO A 25 -8.89 -6.08 5.48
C PRO A 25 -9.55 -5.10 6.45
N TYR A 26 -10.15 -5.60 7.54
CA TYR A 26 -10.61 -4.79 8.66
C TYR A 26 -10.51 -5.56 9.98
N ALA A 27 -10.55 -4.84 11.10
CA ALA A 27 -10.68 -5.39 12.44
C ALA A 27 -11.53 -4.49 13.34
N SER A 28 -12.19 -5.07 14.34
CA SER A 28 -12.96 -4.33 15.34
C SER A 28 -12.77 -4.91 16.72
N ASN A 29 -12.80 -4.05 17.74
CA ASN A 29 -12.83 -4.41 19.15
C ASN A 29 -14.20 -4.14 19.81
N GLY A 30 -15.20 -3.70 19.03
CA GLY A 30 -16.52 -3.29 19.49
C GLY A 30 -16.70 -1.78 19.65
N SER A 31 -15.66 -1.03 20.01
CA SER A 31 -15.71 0.44 20.11
C SER A 31 -15.36 1.12 18.79
N CYS A 32 -14.41 0.55 18.04
CA CYS A 32 -13.96 1.08 16.76
C CYS A 32 -13.75 -0.02 15.71
N ILE A 33 -13.64 0.41 14.44
CA ILE A 33 -13.30 -0.45 13.31
C ILE A 33 -12.13 0.20 12.57
N ILE A 34 -11.06 -0.56 12.33
CA ILE A 34 -9.97 -0.17 11.44
C ILE A 34 -10.13 -0.91 10.12
N MET A 35 -10.03 -0.23 8.98
CA MET A 35 -10.21 -0.78 7.64
C MET A 35 -9.04 -0.37 6.74
N ASN A 36 -8.57 -1.27 5.88
CA ASN A 36 -7.69 -0.93 4.76
C ASN A 36 -8.56 -0.60 3.54
N VAL A 37 -8.47 0.64 3.07
CA VAL A 37 -9.21 1.16 1.93
C VAL A 37 -8.20 1.63 0.90
N ASN A 38 -7.96 0.79 -0.11
CA ASN A 38 -6.98 1.04 -1.19
C ASN A 38 -5.61 1.54 -0.68
N GLY A 39 -5.04 0.85 0.32
CA GLY A 39 -3.72 1.20 0.87
C GLY A 39 -3.73 2.35 1.86
N ARG A 40 -4.89 2.73 2.39
CA ARG A 40 -5.05 3.73 3.45
C ARG A 40 -5.83 3.15 4.62
N LEU A 41 -5.37 3.41 5.83
CA LEU A 41 -6.07 2.97 7.03
C LEU A 41 -7.16 3.97 7.43
N MET A 42 -8.39 3.48 7.55
CA MET A 42 -9.56 4.25 7.97
C MET A 42 -10.06 3.75 9.32
N LEU A 43 -10.10 4.62 10.32
CA LEU A 43 -10.63 4.34 11.64
C LEU A 43 -12.05 4.88 11.76
N ARG A 44 -12.99 4.01 12.08
CA ARG A 44 -14.36 4.36 12.44
C ARG A 44 -14.57 4.31 13.94
N ARG A 45 -15.10 5.38 14.52
CA ARG A 45 -15.68 5.44 15.87
C ARG A 45 -17.11 5.95 15.74
N GLU A 46 -18.08 5.20 16.27
CA GLU A 46 -19.50 5.48 16.09
C GLU A 46 -19.90 5.72 14.61
N LEU A 47 -20.24 6.95 14.26
CA LEU A 47 -20.63 7.39 12.91
C LEU A 47 -19.53 8.18 12.19
N ALA A 48 -18.40 8.46 12.85
CA ALA A 48 -17.28 9.18 12.27
C ALA A 48 -16.26 8.22 11.70
N VAL A 49 -15.73 8.54 10.52
CA VAL A 49 -14.59 7.84 9.89
C VAL A 49 -13.51 8.86 9.62
N ARG A 50 -12.27 8.54 10.01
CA ARG A 50 -11.09 9.35 9.72
C ARG A 50 -9.95 8.49 9.20
N GLU A 51 -9.10 9.09 8.38
CA GLU A 51 -7.83 8.46 7.99
C GLU A 51 -6.89 8.37 9.20
N VAL A 52 -6.09 7.31 9.24
CA VAL A 52 -4.97 7.12 10.16
C VAL A 52 -3.69 7.32 9.36
N PRO A 53 -3.02 8.48 9.47
CA PRO A 53 -1.84 8.78 8.68
C PRO A 53 -0.75 7.74 8.92
N THR A 54 -0.22 7.17 7.84
CA THR A 54 0.79 6.09 7.87
C THR A 54 1.87 6.38 6.82
N PRO A 55 2.67 7.45 7.01
CA PRO A 55 3.56 7.97 5.98
C PRO A 55 4.57 6.91 5.51
N GLY A 56 4.63 6.72 4.19
CA GLY A 56 5.52 5.77 3.54
C GLY A 56 5.01 4.32 3.50
N TYR A 57 3.88 4.02 4.12
CA TYR A 57 3.22 2.71 4.04
C TYR A 57 1.93 2.82 3.21
N THR A 58 1.75 1.90 2.27
CA THR A 58 0.70 1.93 1.25
C THR A 58 0.06 0.55 1.02
N VAL A 59 0.54 -0.46 1.73
CA VAL A 59 -0.01 -1.82 1.71
C VAL A 59 -0.15 -2.27 3.15
N PHE A 60 -1.33 -2.80 3.48
CA PHE A 60 -1.67 -3.30 4.81
C PHE A 60 -2.40 -4.64 4.69
N SER A 61 -2.07 -5.57 5.56
CA SER A 61 -2.71 -6.89 5.64
C SER A 61 -2.75 -7.37 7.08
N HIS A 62 -3.58 -8.38 7.35
CA HIS A 62 -3.69 -9.01 8.67
C HIS A 62 -4.02 -7.99 9.78
N LEU A 63 -4.98 -7.09 9.52
CA LEU A 63 -5.38 -6.10 10.52
C LEU A 63 -5.90 -6.77 11.79
N SER A 64 -5.47 -6.25 12.92
CA SER A 64 -5.94 -6.60 14.26
C SER A 64 -6.00 -5.35 15.11
N ILE A 65 -6.92 -5.31 16.07
CA ILE A 65 -7.05 -4.21 17.02
C ILE A 65 -7.34 -4.75 18.42
N THR A 66 -6.65 -4.20 19.41
CA THR A 66 -6.79 -4.57 20.83
C THR A 66 -7.93 -3.79 21.50
N GLN A 67 -8.31 -4.20 22.71
CA GLN A 67 -9.28 -3.45 23.52
C GLN A 67 -8.77 -2.07 23.98
N ALA A 68 -7.46 -1.85 23.94
CA ALA A 68 -6.83 -0.57 24.24
C ALA A 68 -6.63 0.30 22.99
N ASP A 69 -7.35 0.03 21.90
CA ASP A 69 -7.27 0.77 20.63
C ASP A 69 -5.84 0.83 20.03
N VAL A 70 -5.09 -0.27 20.19
CA VAL A 70 -3.79 -0.47 19.52
C VAL A 70 -4.00 -1.41 18.34
N VAL A 71 -3.65 -0.95 17.14
CA VAL A 71 -3.72 -1.70 15.88
C VAL A 71 -2.39 -2.39 15.62
N TYR A 72 -2.46 -3.63 15.14
CA TYR A 72 -1.33 -4.36 14.58
C TYR A 72 -1.62 -4.75 13.14
N THR A 73 -0.62 -4.64 12.28
CA THR A 73 -0.74 -4.94 10.84
C THR A 73 0.61 -5.30 10.24
N ILE A 74 0.60 -6.10 9.18
CA ILE A 74 1.77 -6.24 8.31
C ILE A 74 1.66 -5.15 7.24
N ALA A 75 2.65 -4.26 7.22
CA ALA A 75 2.67 -3.12 6.32
C ALA A 75 3.92 -3.09 5.43
N SER A 76 3.80 -2.43 4.29
CA SER A 76 4.93 -2.11 3.41
C SER A 76 4.60 -0.90 2.55
N GLY A 77 5.59 -0.38 1.83
CA GLY A 77 5.40 0.71 0.88
C GLY A 77 6.55 0.81 -0.11
N PRO A 78 6.55 1.77 -1.04
CA PRO A 78 7.50 1.82 -2.15
C PRO A 78 8.97 1.83 -1.72
N LYS A 79 9.25 2.41 -0.55
CA LYS A 79 10.59 2.43 0.09
C LYS A 79 10.59 1.88 1.51
N LYS A 80 9.57 1.09 1.86
CA LYS A 80 9.46 0.43 3.17
C LYS A 80 9.37 -1.06 2.95
N ALA A 81 10.33 -1.80 3.49
CA ALA A 81 10.27 -3.25 3.50
C ALA A 81 9.06 -3.74 4.29
N SER A 82 8.64 -4.98 4.04
CA SER A 82 7.58 -5.61 4.83
C SER A 82 7.95 -5.59 6.31
N CYS A 83 7.03 -5.10 7.14
CA CYS A 83 7.24 -4.91 8.56
C CYS A 83 5.95 -5.16 9.35
N VAL A 84 6.10 -5.36 10.66
CA VAL A 84 4.99 -5.39 11.61
C VAL A 84 4.90 -4.01 12.25
N LEU A 85 3.79 -3.33 12.04
CA LEU A 85 3.48 -2.06 12.69
C LEU A 85 2.64 -2.28 13.93
N ARG A 86 2.93 -1.50 14.96
CA ARG A 86 2.06 -1.19 16.09
C ARG A 86 1.60 0.26 15.94
N ILE A 87 0.31 0.50 15.88
CA ILE A 87 -0.28 1.83 15.68
C ILE A 87 -1.23 2.11 16.85
N ASP A 88 -0.87 3.05 17.71
CA ASP A 88 -1.69 3.48 18.84
C ASP A 88 -2.68 4.55 18.38
N VAL A 89 -3.98 4.24 18.42
CA VAL A 89 -5.07 5.17 18.06
C VAL A 89 -5.99 5.46 19.25
N SER A 90 -5.52 5.20 20.47
CA SER A 90 -6.29 5.34 21.71
C SER A 90 -6.67 6.79 22.03
N LYS A 91 -5.88 7.76 21.56
CA LYS A 91 -6.14 9.19 21.74
C LYS A 91 -6.78 9.76 20.49
N GLU A 92 -8.08 10.05 20.56
CA GLU A 92 -8.87 10.45 19.39
C GLU A 92 -8.41 11.77 18.76
N ASP A 93 -8.04 12.74 19.59
CA ASP A 93 -7.62 14.09 19.19
C ASP A 93 -6.10 14.23 18.93
N GLN A 94 -5.37 13.12 18.77
CA GLN A 94 -3.93 13.14 18.53
C GLN A 94 -3.56 12.29 17.31
N GLU A 95 -2.43 12.65 16.69
CA GLU A 95 -1.79 11.81 15.69
C GLU A 95 -1.47 10.42 16.27
N PRO A 96 -1.60 9.35 15.47
CA PRO A 96 -1.31 8.01 15.93
C PRO A 96 0.18 7.86 16.27
N ILE A 97 0.48 7.06 17.30
CA ILE A 97 1.87 6.68 17.58
C ILE A 97 2.17 5.40 16.79
N ILE A 98 3.14 5.47 15.89
CA ILE A 98 3.50 4.35 15.00
C ILE A 98 4.88 3.82 15.39
N ASP A 99 4.93 2.56 15.80
CA ASP A 99 6.16 1.85 16.10
C ASP A 99 6.35 0.70 15.09
N VAL A 100 7.58 0.58 14.55
CA VAL A 100 7.99 -0.60 13.78
C VAL A 100 8.49 -1.65 14.78
N ILE A 101 7.71 -2.71 14.98
CA ILE A 101 8.06 -3.79 15.93
C ILE A 101 9.14 -4.70 15.34
N ARG A 102 9.02 -4.96 14.02
CA ARG A 102 9.98 -5.76 13.27
C ARG A 102 9.93 -5.35 11.81
N THR A 103 11.09 -5.22 11.17
CA THR A 103 11.20 -5.05 9.73
C THR A 103 11.98 -6.20 9.10
N ALA A 104 11.68 -6.52 7.84
CA ALA A 104 12.47 -7.44 7.04
C ALA A 104 13.81 -6.83 6.61
N ARG A 105 13.89 -5.49 6.53
CA ARG A 105 15.11 -4.74 6.19
C ARG A 105 15.06 -3.33 6.76
N GLU A 106 16.19 -2.84 7.25
CA GLU A 106 16.30 -1.49 7.81
C GLU A 106 16.17 -0.42 6.74
N ASP A 107 15.59 0.72 7.11
CA ASP A 107 15.41 1.85 6.18
C ASP A 107 16.76 2.40 5.69
N SER A 108 17.77 2.44 6.56
CA SER A 108 19.14 2.86 6.22
C SER A 108 19.77 2.01 5.11
N ASP A 109 19.49 0.70 5.10
CA ASP A 109 19.97 -0.20 4.06
C ASP A 109 19.28 0.07 2.72
N LEU A 110 18.02 0.53 2.73
CA LEU A 110 17.26 0.88 1.54
C LEU A 110 17.64 2.27 1.01
N GLU A 111 17.96 3.22 1.88
CA GLU A 111 18.46 4.55 1.53
C GLU A 111 19.81 4.48 0.78
N ALA A 112 20.62 3.47 1.08
CA ALA A 112 21.86 3.21 0.36
C ALA A 112 21.64 2.73 -1.09
N LEU A 113 20.45 2.22 -1.44
CA LEU A 113 20.12 1.68 -2.76
C LEU A 113 19.45 2.71 -3.68
N ASP A 114 19.57 2.48 -5.00
CA ASP A 114 18.84 3.24 -6.01
C ASP A 114 17.43 2.70 -6.23
N ILE A 115 16.57 2.86 -5.22
CA ILE A 115 15.16 2.41 -5.29
C ILE A 115 14.35 3.37 -6.16
N SER A 116 13.87 2.89 -7.31
CA SER A 116 12.89 3.58 -8.15
C SER A 116 11.51 3.51 -7.51
N GLU A 117 10.93 4.68 -7.24
CA GLU A 117 9.58 4.80 -6.70
C GLU A 117 8.59 4.79 -7.86
N PRO A 118 7.48 4.04 -7.75
CA PRO A 118 6.50 3.99 -8.82
C PRO A 118 5.69 5.28 -8.91
N GLU A 119 5.37 5.66 -10.14
CA GLU A 119 4.39 6.68 -10.47
C GLU A 119 3.08 6.00 -10.84
N HIS A 120 1.96 6.52 -10.34
CA HIS A 120 0.64 6.05 -10.77
C HIS A 120 0.40 6.51 -12.22
N LEU A 121 0.03 5.57 -13.08
CA LEU A 121 -0.26 5.82 -14.49
C LEU A 121 -1.69 5.37 -14.79
N GLU A 122 -2.43 6.21 -15.51
CA GLU A 122 -3.74 5.88 -16.05
C GLU A 122 -3.71 6.04 -17.57
N PHE A 123 -4.24 5.05 -18.29
CA PHE A 123 -4.36 5.10 -19.74
C PHE A 123 -5.60 4.35 -20.22
N GLN A 124 -5.96 4.56 -21.49
CA GLN A 124 -7.10 3.89 -22.12
C GLN A 124 -6.63 2.66 -22.91
N SER A 125 -7.31 1.53 -22.75
CA SER A 125 -7.13 0.34 -23.57
C SER A 125 -8.50 -0.16 -24.00
N ASP A 126 -8.75 -0.21 -25.31
CA ASP A 126 -10.05 -0.58 -25.90
C ASP A 126 -11.26 0.18 -25.30
N GLY A 127 -11.05 1.45 -24.93
CA GLY A 127 -12.07 2.32 -24.33
C GLY A 127 -12.32 2.06 -22.84
N VAL A 128 -11.51 1.21 -22.21
CA VAL A 128 -11.56 0.92 -20.77
C VAL A 128 -10.40 1.64 -20.08
N PRO A 129 -10.64 2.35 -18.95
CA PRO A 129 -9.57 2.90 -18.14
C PRO A 129 -8.76 1.78 -17.49
N VAL A 130 -7.44 1.84 -17.64
CA VAL A 130 -6.47 0.92 -17.04
C VAL A 130 -5.51 1.71 -16.17
N THR A 131 -5.26 1.20 -14.97
CA THR A 131 -4.28 1.75 -14.03
C THR A 131 -3.02 0.89 -14.03
N ALA A 132 -1.87 1.52 -13.78
CA ALA A 132 -0.59 0.83 -13.66
C ALA A 132 0.37 1.59 -12.74
N TRP A 133 1.38 0.88 -12.24
CA TRP A 133 2.55 1.47 -11.60
C TRP A 133 3.72 1.53 -12.58
N PHE A 134 4.25 2.73 -12.78
CA PHE A 134 5.35 3.00 -13.68
C PHE A 134 6.64 3.30 -12.92
N TYR A 135 7.68 2.49 -13.11
CA TYR A 135 8.98 2.67 -12.47
C TYR A 135 9.98 3.17 -13.50
N LYS A 136 10.50 4.38 -13.28
CA LYS A 136 11.54 5.00 -14.12
C LYS A 136 12.90 4.35 -13.89
N PRO A 137 13.85 4.45 -14.85
CA PRO A 137 15.15 3.89 -14.60
C PRO A 137 15.85 4.75 -13.56
N LYS A 138 16.50 4.13 -12.58
CA LYS A 138 17.16 4.82 -11.48
C LYS A 138 18.48 4.16 -11.16
N ASN A 139 19.55 4.91 -11.37
CA ASN A 139 20.91 4.52 -11.03
C ASN A 139 21.74 5.79 -10.82
N ARG A 140 22.50 5.88 -9.73
CA ARG A 140 23.32 7.07 -9.42
C ARG A 140 24.65 7.13 -10.18
N HIS A 141 25.07 6.00 -10.76
CA HIS A 141 26.35 5.83 -11.43
C HIS A 141 26.25 5.82 -12.96
N PHE A 142 25.07 5.58 -13.52
CA PHE A 142 24.87 5.44 -14.95
C PHE A 142 23.65 6.22 -15.44
N THR A 143 23.79 6.82 -16.62
CA THR A 143 22.71 7.47 -17.37
C THR A 143 22.68 6.88 -18.77
N GLY A 144 21.49 6.67 -19.31
CA GLY A 144 21.32 6.17 -20.69
C GLY A 144 21.89 7.14 -21.73
N PRO A 145 22.20 6.67 -22.95
CA PRO A 145 22.66 7.51 -24.04
C PRO A 145 21.68 8.66 -24.35
N ALA A 146 22.23 9.82 -24.69
CA ALA A 146 21.41 10.97 -25.11
C ALA A 146 20.57 10.60 -26.35
N ALA A 147 19.34 11.10 -26.40
CA ALA A 147 18.37 10.88 -27.48
C ALA A 147 17.92 9.42 -27.72
N MET A 148 18.19 8.50 -26.79
CA MET A 148 17.60 7.16 -26.78
C MET A 148 16.66 6.99 -25.59
N LEU A 149 15.51 6.37 -25.83
CA LEU A 149 14.60 5.96 -24.74
C LEU A 149 15.07 4.63 -24.15
N PRO A 150 14.95 4.45 -22.82
CA PRO A 150 15.18 3.15 -22.20
C PRO A 150 14.16 2.12 -22.71
N PRO A 151 14.52 0.83 -22.81
CA PRO A 151 13.56 -0.25 -23.05
C PRO A 151 12.46 -0.26 -21.97
N VAL A 152 11.28 -0.79 -22.31
CA VAL A 152 10.14 -0.95 -21.40
C VAL A 152 9.83 -2.43 -21.22
N LEU A 153 9.68 -2.86 -19.97
CA LEU A 153 9.13 -4.16 -19.59
C LEU A 153 7.73 -3.96 -19.02
N LEU A 154 6.74 -4.50 -19.73
CA LEU A 154 5.34 -4.55 -19.29
C LEU A 154 5.09 -5.86 -18.54
N LEU A 155 4.58 -5.74 -17.32
CA LEU A 155 4.23 -6.84 -16.44
C LEU A 155 2.73 -6.76 -16.13
N GLY A 156 2.06 -7.91 -16.08
CA GLY A 156 0.72 -8.03 -15.52
C GLY A 156 0.78 -8.75 -14.17
N HIS A 157 -0.02 -8.35 -13.19
CA HIS A 157 -0.16 -9.11 -11.96
C HIS A 157 -0.75 -10.52 -12.23
N GLY A 158 -0.50 -11.45 -11.30
CA GLY A 158 -1.11 -12.78 -11.35
C GLY A 158 -2.56 -12.75 -10.86
N GLY A 159 -3.39 -13.71 -11.32
CA GLY A 159 -4.79 -13.84 -10.94
C GLY A 159 -5.69 -12.70 -11.48
N PRO A 160 -6.96 -12.95 -11.84
CA PRO A 160 -7.83 -11.89 -12.38
C PRO A 160 -8.40 -10.96 -11.30
N THR A 161 -8.32 -11.35 -10.03
CA THR A 161 -8.90 -10.62 -8.88
C THR A 161 -7.83 -10.05 -7.94
N ALA A 162 -6.57 -10.04 -8.35
CA ALA A 162 -5.51 -9.33 -7.63
C ALA A 162 -5.31 -7.95 -8.25
N ALA A 163 -4.34 -7.19 -7.74
CA ALA A 163 -3.94 -5.91 -8.30
C ALA A 163 -2.42 -5.71 -8.12
N ALA A 164 -1.80 -4.92 -8.99
CA ALA A 164 -0.46 -4.42 -8.74
C ALA A 164 -0.48 -3.44 -7.55
N VAL A 165 0.35 -3.69 -6.55
CA VAL A 165 0.41 -2.87 -5.33
C VAL A 165 1.63 -1.96 -5.31
N ASN A 166 1.46 -0.77 -4.75
CA ASN A 166 2.56 0.17 -4.52
C ASN A 166 3.37 -0.27 -3.29
N SER A 167 4.27 -1.23 -3.46
CA SER A 167 5.17 -1.71 -2.40
C SER A 167 6.55 -2.04 -2.94
N LEU A 168 7.55 -2.05 -2.06
CA LEU A 168 8.92 -2.43 -2.37
C LEU A 168 8.98 -3.87 -2.91
N ASP A 169 9.42 -4.00 -4.15
CA ASP A 169 9.72 -5.29 -4.77
C ASP A 169 11.13 -5.25 -5.39
N LEU A 170 12.09 -5.89 -4.73
CA LEU A 170 13.47 -5.92 -5.18
C LEU A 170 13.65 -6.62 -6.54
N LYS A 171 12.71 -7.46 -6.96
CA LYS A 171 12.75 -8.07 -8.30
C LYS A 171 12.51 -7.04 -9.39
N LYS A 172 11.66 -6.03 -9.13
CA LYS A 172 11.49 -4.88 -10.03
C LYS A 172 12.72 -3.99 -10.02
N GLN A 173 13.23 -3.69 -8.82
CA GLN A 173 14.39 -2.83 -8.65
C GLN A 173 15.65 -3.39 -9.34
N PHE A 174 15.71 -4.69 -9.59
CA PHE A 174 16.77 -5.30 -10.40
C PHE A 174 16.79 -4.79 -11.85
N PHE A 175 15.63 -4.50 -12.45
CA PHE A 175 15.54 -4.06 -13.86
C PHE A 175 15.57 -2.53 -14.02
N THR A 176 15.24 -1.78 -12.96
CA THR A 176 15.18 -0.32 -13.03
C THR A 176 16.52 0.39 -13.28
N PRO A 177 17.72 -0.20 -13.21
CA PRO A 177 18.92 0.52 -13.65
C PRO A 177 18.91 0.89 -15.15
N GLU A 178 18.24 0.10 -15.99
CA GLU A 178 18.32 0.21 -17.46
C GLU A 178 16.95 0.21 -18.15
N VAL A 179 15.90 -0.24 -17.47
CA VAL A 179 14.58 -0.53 -18.05
C VAL A 179 13.49 0.25 -17.32
N LEU A 180 12.49 0.70 -18.08
CA LEU A 180 11.21 1.17 -17.57
C LEU A 180 10.30 -0.01 -17.23
N LEU A 181 9.67 -0.01 -16.06
CA LEU A 181 8.68 -1.04 -15.73
C LEU A 181 7.29 -0.45 -15.72
N CYS A 182 6.35 -1.05 -16.43
CA CYS A 182 4.92 -0.79 -16.28
C CYS A 182 4.29 -2.04 -15.68
N TRP A 183 3.62 -1.91 -14.53
CA TRP A 183 2.95 -3.03 -13.87
C TRP A 183 1.47 -2.73 -13.71
N THR A 184 0.65 -3.42 -14.50
CA THR A 184 -0.81 -3.41 -14.38
C THR A 184 -1.25 -4.41 -13.35
#